data_AF-A0A2W6I2H6-F1
#
_entry.id   AF-A0A2W6I2H6-F1
#
_cell.length_a   1.000
_cell.length_b   1.000
_cell.length_c   1.000
_cell.angle_alpha   90.00
_cell.angle_beta   90.00
_cell.angle_gamma   90.00
#
_symmetry.space_group_name_H-M   'P 1'
#
loop_
_entity.id
_entity.type
_entity.pdbx_description
1 polymer ?
#
loop_
_entity_poly.entity_id
_entity_poly.type
_entity_poly.pdbx_seq_one_letter_code
_entity_poly.pdbx_strand_id
1 'polypeptide(L)' 'MANIERSLKYRCSDDCEISGCPGHTGILFYQSTSDAYSFSLNGRILHFERGELQALVDLLRSLDRIDVVQVGS' A
#
# COMPACT_ATOMS: atom_id res chain seq x y z
N MET A 1 -7.67 -13.55 16.75
CA MET A 1 -6.84 -13.20 15.58
C MET A 1 -7.34 -11.86 15.08
N ALA A 2 -6.50 -10.82 15.07
CA ALA A 2 -6.93 -9.50 14.63
C ALA A 2 -6.48 -9.28 13.19
N ASN A 3 -7.46 -9.18 12.29
CA ASN A 3 -7.22 -8.74 10.92
C ASN A 3 -7.49 -7.24 10.90
N ILE A 4 -6.47 -6.45 10.57
CA ILE A 4 -6.63 -5.01 10.42
C ILE A 4 -6.81 -4.72 8.93
N GLU A 5 -7.92 -4.09 8.59
CA GLU A 5 -8.19 -3.61 7.24
C GLU A 5 -8.13 -2.08 7.23
N ARG A 6 -7.41 -1.53 6.24
CA ARG A 6 -7.36 -0.09 5.98
C ARG A 6 -7.58 0.15 4.50
N SER A 7 -8.46 1.08 4.15
CA SER A 7 -8.68 1.50 2.77
C SER A 7 -8.27 2.95 2.57
N LEU A 8 -7.71 3.25 1.40
CA LEU A 8 -7.34 4.59 0.99
C LEU A 8 -7.76 4.81 -0.46
N LYS A 9 -8.25 5.99 -0.78
CA LYS A 9 -8.49 6.39 -2.17
C LYS A 9 -7.25 7.12 -2.68
N TYR A 10 -6.67 6.64 -3.77
CA TYR A 10 -5.54 7.27 -4.43
C TYR A 10 -5.90 7.65 -5.87
N ARG A 11 -5.24 8.69 -6.38
CA ARG A 11 -5.31 9.10 -7.78
C ARG A 11 -4.11 8.49 -8.50
N CYS A 12 -4.32 7.84 -9.64
CA CYS A 12 -3.22 7.49 -10.52
C CYS A 12 -2.68 8.77 -11.17
N SER A 13 -1.36 8.92 -11.17
CA SER A 13 -0.69 10.09 -11.74
C SER A 13 -0.40 9.94 -13.24
N ASP A 14 -0.30 8.70 -13.75
CA ASP A 14 0.20 8.43 -15.11
C ASP A 14 -0.83 7.80 -16.08
N ASP A 15 -1.83 7.06 -15.60
CA ASP A 15 -2.58 6.11 -16.45
C ASP A 15 -4.11 6.34 -16.47
N CYS A 16 -4.57 7.52 -16.08
CA CYS A 16 -5.99 7.85 -16.16
C CYS A 16 -6.26 8.61 -17.45
N GLU A 17 -7.07 8.03 -18.35
CA GLU A 17 -7.61 8.75 -19.49
C GLU A 17 -8.13 10.13 -19.06
N ILE A 18 -7.85 11.15 -19.88
CA ILE A 18 -8.26 12.56 -19.72
C ILE A 18 -9.77 12.73 -19.44
N SER A 19 -10.58 11.69 -19.65
CA SER A 19 -12.04 11.67 -19.43
C SER A 19 -12.50 11.42 -17.98
N GLY A 20 -11.57 11.21 -17.03
CA GLY A 20 -11.91 11.21 -15.61
C GLY A 20 -11.68 9.88 -14.92
N CYS A 21 -10.60 9.81 -14.15
CA CYS A 21 -10.39 8.68 -13.26
C CYS A 21 -11.31 8.81 -12.04
N PRO A 22 -12.19 7.83 -11.76
CA PRO A 22 -13.08 7.86 -10.60
C PRO A 22 -12.34 7.70 -9.25
N GLY A 23 -11.01 7.55 -9.28
CA GLY A 23 -10.17 7.27 -8.12
C GLY A 23 -10.04 5.77 -7.89
N HIS A 24 -8.85 5.32 -7.55
CA HIS A 24 -8.60 3.91 -7.23
C HIS A 24 -8.67 3.71 -5.73
N THR A 25 -9.21 2.57 -5.31
CA THR A 25 -9.20 2.17 -3.90
C THR A 25 -8.05 1.21 -3.68
N GLY A 26 -7.14 1.59 -2.79
CA GLY A 26 -6.14 0.70 -2.21
C GLY A 26 -6.66 0.14 -0.90
N ILE A 27 -6.49 -1.15 -0.67
CA ILE A 27 -6.85 -1.82 0.59
C ILE A 27 -5.62 -2.54 1.13
N LEU A 28 -5.27 -2.26 2.37
CA LEU A 28 -4.27 -2.97 3.15
C LEU A 28 -4.97 -3.91 4.12
N PHE A 29 -4.59 -5.19 4.07
CA PHE A 29 -4.95 -6.22 5.02
C PHE A 29 -3.71 -6.63 5.78
N TYR A 30 -3.76 -6.54 7.11
CA TYR A 30 -2.70 -7.02 7.99
C TYR A 30 -3.22 -8.15 8.86
N GLN A 31 -2.54 -9.30 8.79
CA GLN A 31 -2.80 -10.47 9.63
C GLN A 31 -1.78 -10.55 10.75
N SER A 32 -2.22 -10.20 11.97
CA SER A 32 -1.35 -10.16 13.16
C SER A 32 -0.76 -11.51 13.57
N THR A 33 -1.38 -12.63 13.21
CA THR A 33 -0.91 -13.97 13.59
C THR A 33 0.28 -14.46 12.76
N SER A 34 0.33 -14.07 11.50
CA SER A 34 1.36 -14.48 10.55
C SER A 34 2.32 -13.33 10.21
N ASP A 35 2.13 -12.17 10.84
CA ASP A 35 2.85 -10.92 10.57
C ASP A 35 2.98 -10.66 9.05
N ALA A 36 1.83 -10.80 8.37
CA ALA A 36 1.72 -10.77 6.92
C ALA A 36 0.86 -9.59 6.47
N TYR A 37 1.29 -8.96 5.37
CA TYR A 37 0.68 -7.79 4.77
C TYR A 37 0.17 -8.15 3.38
N SER A 38 -1.06 -7.76 3.06
CA SER A 38 -1.63 -7.92 1.72
C SER A 38 -2.19 -6.59 1.24
N PHE A 39 -1.78 -6.15 0.06
CA PHE A 39 -2.22 -4.91 -0.54
C PHE A 39 -3.05 -5.22 -1.79
N SER A 40 -4.31 -4.78 -1.82
CA SER A 40 -5.15 -4.78 -3.00
C SER A 40 -5.14 -3.40 -3.63
N LEU A 41 -4.49 -3.25 -4.77
CA LEU A 41 -4.33 -1.98 -5.49
C LEU A 41 -4.86 -2.18 -6.91
N ASN A 42 -6.00 -1.56 -7.23
CA ASN A 42 -6.62 -1.62 -8.56
C ASN A 42 -6.77 -3.06 -9.09
N GLY A 43 -7.29 -3.96 -8.25
CA GLY A 43 -7.47 -5.38 -8.58
C GLY A 43 -6.19 -6.22 -8.58
N ARG A 44 -5.01 -5.63 -8.38
CA ARG A 44 -3.76 -6.36 -8.15
C ARG A 44 -3.59 -6.63 -6.66
N ILE A 45 -3.25 -7.86 -6.31
CA ILE A 45 -2.98 -8.25 -4.94
C ILE A 45 -1.49 -8.51 -4.79
N LEU A 46 -0.86 -7.83 -3.84
CA LEU A 46 0.53 -8.01 -3.45
C LEU A 46 0.58 -8.54 -2.03
N HIS A 47 1.37 -9.58 -1.80
CA HIS A 47 1.60 -10.15 -0.48
C HIS A 47 3.04 -9.91 -0.07
N PHE A 48 3.24 -9.51 1.18
CA PHE A 48 4.55 -9.32 1.77
C PHE A 48 4.57 -9.92 3.17
N GLU A 49 5.62 -10.65 3.48
CA GLU A 49 6.00 -10.89 4.87
C GLU A 49 6.67 -9.64 5.46
N ARG A 50 6.72 -9.54 6.78
CA ARG A 50 7.32 -8.40 7.50
C ARG A 50 8.73 -8.04 7.01
N GLY A 51 9.59 -9.04 6.79
CA GLY A 51 10.97 -8.82 6.35
C GLY A 51 11.05 -8.22 4.95
N GLU A 52 10.21 -8.69 4.03
CA GLU A 52 10.16 -8.22 2.65
C GLU A 52 9.61 -6.79 2.57
N LEU A 53 8.55 -6.50 3.35
CA LEU A 53 8.01 -5.15 3.43
C LEU A 53 9.03 -4.16 4.00
N GLN A 54 9.76 -4.57 5.04
CA GLN A 54 10.81 -3.76 5.64
C GLN A 54 11.92 -3.44 4.61
N ALA A 55 12.41 -4.45 3.89
CA ALA A 55 13.42 -4.26 2.86
C ALA A 55 12.94 -3.33 1.73
N LEU A 56 11.68 -3.48 1.29
CA LEU A 56 11.07 -2.60 0.30
C LEU A 56 11.01 -1.15 0.78
N VAL A 57 10.59 -0.92 2.03
CA VAL A 57 10.53 0.42 2.63
C VAL A 57 11.92 1.03 2.72
N ASP A 58 12.93 0.27 3.15
CA ASP A 58 14.31 0.75 3.21
C ASP A 58 14.87 1.12 1.83
N LEU A 59 14.57 0.32 0.80
CA LEU A 59 14.93 0.65 -0.58
C LEU A 59 14.23 1.92 -1.07
N LEU A 60 12.93 2.09 -0.81
CA LEU A 60 12.20 3.30 -1.19
C LEU A 60 12.73 4.55 -0.47
N ARG A 61 13.10 4.43 0.81
CA ARG A 61 13.76 5.50 1.58
C ARG A 61 15.10 5.89 0.97
N SER A 62 15.88 4.92 0.50
CA SER A 62 17.19 5.19 -0.11
C SER A 62 17.10 6.02 -1.40
N LEU A 63 15.94 6.03 -2.05
CA LEU A 63 15.67 6.81 -3.26
C LEU A 63 15.11 8.21 -2.97
N ASP A 64 14.93 8.60 -1.71
CA ASP A 64 14.21 9.81 -1.28
C ASP A 64 12.80 9.90 -1.92
N ARG A 65 12.21 8.74 -2.25
CA ARG A 65 10.90 8.65 -2.92
C ARG A 65 9.74 8.47 -1.95
N ILE A 66 10.00 8.48 -0.64
CA ILE A 66 8.93 8.48 0.36
C ILE A 66 8.55 9.92 0.68
N ASP A 67 7.84 10.55 -0.26
CA ASP A 67 7.03 11.72 0.06
C ASP A 67 5.83 11.22 0.89
N VAL A 68 5.93 11.35 2.21
CA VAL A 68 4.87 11.08 3.20
C VAL A 68 4.59 9.60 3.49
N VAL A 69 5.28 9.05 4.50
CA VAL A 69 4.70 8.04 5.40
C VAL A 69 4.87 8.57 6.83
N GLN A 70 4.02 9.52 7.22
CA GLN A 70 3.69 9.69 8.63
C GLN A 70 2.48 8.82 8.95
N VAL A 71 2.73 7.62 9.47
CA VAL A 71 1.72 6.88 10.24
C VAL A 71 1.94 7.27 11.70
N GLY A 72 1.37 8.40 12.09
CA GLY A 72 1.09 8.76 13.50
C GLY A 72 -0.43 8.84 13.66
N SER A 73 -1.06 8.43 14.76
CA SER A 73 -0.55 8.14 16.12
C SER A 73 -1.12 6.81 16.63
#